data_AF-A0A9N9SHT6-F1
#
_entry.id   AF-A0A9N9SHT6-F1
#
_cell.length_a   1.000
_cell.length_b   1.000
_cell.length_c   1.000
_cell.angle_alpha   90.00
_cell.angle_beta   90.00
_cell.angle_gamma   90.00
#
_symmetry.space_group_name_H-M   'P 1'
#
loop_
_entity.id
_entity.type
_entity.pdbx_description
1 polymer ?
#
loop_
_entity_poly.entity_id
_entity_poly.type
_entity_poly.pdbx_seq_one_letter_code
_entity_poly.pdbx_strand_id
1 'polypeptide(L)'
;MYTCSVYIGNKCTYLLTYFNLCRWAQQNGQTASITNTLNKAAKLGDYIRYAFFDKYFKKIGNCVGPSTCPGGYGKDGAHYLLGWYFAWGGALDTQNGWAWRIGDGSAHFGYQNPLTAYALVNEPSLRPKGATAVSDWQISLDRQLEFYEWLQTEEGAFAGGATNSWNGRYDTPPSNLTGNTFHGMYYDWEPVYHDPPSNRWYGMQPWSVDRLAQLYYVSGDSRTKNLLDKWVKWVLSEITFQGNQYSIPATLEWDGVPPNVHVRVTAHTNDVGTASATARALAYYAAKSGDTNAKTVAKQLLDGMWELYQTDKGVSNSEVADTYNQFQHEVYVPPGWYGQYPNGDVIQAPATFIGLRSWYKKDAAWPKVEAHLNGGPAPEFTFHRFWAQADVALSQGTYGMLFNE
;
A
#
# COMPACT_ATOMS: atom_id res chain seq x y z
N MET A 1 -0.60 -28.81 6.74
CA MET A 1 -1.10 -27.84 5.75
C MET A 1 -0.15 -26.66 5.76
N TYR A 2 0.41 -26.28 4.61
CA TYR A 2 1.11 -25.01 4.48
C TYR A 2 0.18 -24.01 3.82
N THR A 3 0.07 -22.83 4.42
CA THR A 3 -0.65 -21.67 3.87
C THR A 3 0.36 -20.55 3.74
N CYS A 4 0.52 -20.02 2.53
CA CYS A 4 1.31 -18.81 2.29
C CYS A 4 0.38 -17.72 1.78
N SER A 5 0.35 -16.60 2.50
CA SER A 5 -0.35 -15.39 2.05
C SER A 5 0.68 -14.34 1.69
N VAL A 6 0.50 -13.70 0.53
CA VAL A 6 1.36 -12.61 0.09
C VAL A 6 0.55 -11.33 0.08
N TYR A 7 0.81 -10.47 1.06
CA TYR A 7 0.38 -9.08 1.05
C TYR A 7 1.18 -8.30 0.01
N ILE A 8 0.48 -7.61 -0.87
CA ILE A 8 1.10 -7.01 -2.07
C ILE A 8 1.81 -5.69 -1.76
N GLY A 9 1.38 -4.96 -0.73
CA GLY A 9 1.85 -3.61 -0.41
C GLY A 9 3.38 -3.47 -0.33
N ASN A 10 4.07 -4.48 0.20
CA ASN A 10 5.54 -4.46 0.28
C ASN A 10 6.24 -4.97 -0.99
N LYS A 11 5.58 -5.77 -1.85
CA LYS A 11 6.25 -6.47 -2.96
C LYS A 11 6.21 -5.76 -4.31
N CYS A 12 5.14 -5.02 -4.62
CA CYS A 12 5.11 -4.18 -5.83
C CYS A 12 6.11 -3.02 -5.74
N THR A 13 6.46 -2.56 -4.54
CA THR A 13 7.53 -1.59 -4.30
C THR A 13 8.90 -2.10 -4.77
N TYR A 14 9.17 -3.42 -4.77
CA TYR A 14 10.45 -3.96 -5.27
C TYR A 14 10.55 -3.97 -6.81
N LEU A 15 9.44 -4.17 -7.53
CA LEU A 15 9.46 -4.16 -9.00
C LEU A 15 9.75 -2.77 -9.56
N LEU A 16 9.24 -1.74 -8.89
CA LEU A 16 9.62 -0.35 -9.11
C LEU A 16 11.13 -0.13 -9.01
N THR A 17 11.77 -0.63 -7.94
CA THR A 17 13.21 -0.53 -7.74
C THR A 17 14.01 -1.16 -8.89
N TYR A 18 13.52 -2.28 -9.46
CA TYR A 18 14.22 -2.94 -10.56
C TYR A 18 14.12 -2.21 -11.89
N PHE A 19 13.04 -1.46 -12.13
CA PHE A 19 12.95 -0.58 -13.30
C PHE A 19 13.97 0.55 -13.23
N ASN A 20 14.03 1.27 -12.10
CA ASN A 20 15.02 2.34 -11.90
C ASN A 20 16.46 1.79 -11.93
N LEU A 21 16.72 0.63 -11.30
CA LEU A 21 18.00 -0.07 -11.39
C LEU A 21 18.36 -0.45 -12.83
N CYS A 22 17.40 -0.94 -13.61
CA CYS A 22 17.62 -1.29 -15.02
C CYS A 22 18.06 -0.05 -15.82
N ARG A 23 17.35 1.07 -15.64
CA ARG A 23 17.67 2.34 -16.30
C ARG A 23 19.07 2.85 -15.92
N TRP A 24 19.40 2.83 -14.63
CA TRP A 24 20.74 3.23 -14.17
C TRP A 24 21.84 2.30 -14.66
N ALA A 25 21.64 0.99 -14.62
CA ALA A 25 22.62 0.04 -15.12
C ALA A 25 22.82 0.17 -16.63
N GLN A 26 21.76 0.44 -17.40
CA GLN A 26 21.86 0.75 -18.82
C GLN A 26 22.69 2.02 -19.07
N GLN A 27 22.43 3.09 -18.33
CA GLN A 27 23.19 4.35 -18.42
C GLN A 27 24.67 4.18 -18.08
N ASN A 28 25.01 3.28 -17.16
CA ASN A 28 26.38 3.03 -16.72
C ASN A 28 27.05 1.85 -17.44
N GLY A 29 26.40 1.24 -18.45
CA GLY A 29 26.93 0.07 -19.16
C GLY A 29 27.09 -1.20 -18.30
N GLN A 30 26.35 -1.29 -17.19
CA GLN A 30 26.44 -2.36 -16.18
C GLN A 30 25.29 -3.38 -16.27
N THR A 31 24.44 -3.35 -17.31
CA THR A 31 23.26 -4.22 -17.41
C THR A 31 23.58 -5.71 -17.23
N ALA A 32 24.74 -6.17 -17.74
CA ALA A 32 25.18 -7.56 -17.62
C ALA A 32 25.30 -8.04 -16.16
N SER A 33 25.65 -7.14 -15.23
CA SER A 33 25.82 -7.47 -13.80
C SER A 33 24.49 -7.74 -13.08
N ILE A 34 23.36 -7.26 -13.63
CA ILE A 34 22.04 -7.34 -12.98
C ILE A 34 21.04 -8.23 -13.74
N THR A 35 21.39 -8.81 -14.88
CA THR A 35 20.49 -9.63 -15.72
C THR A 35 19.75 -10.72 -14.93
N ASN A 36 20.45 -11.43 -14.04
CA ASN A 36 19.82 -12.47 -13.22
C ASN A 36 18.76 -11.91 -12.24
N THR A 37 18.99 -10.71 -11.73
CA THR A 37 18.05 -10.00 -10.86
C THR A 37 16.83 -9.54 -11.66
N LEU A 38 17.04 -8.97 -12.86
CA LEU A 38 15.94 -8.56 -13.75
C LEU A 38 15.08 -9.76 -14.18
N ASN A 39 15.69 -10.92 -14.47
CA ASN A 39 14.96 -12.15 -14.76
C ASN A 39 14.08 -12.62 -13.58
N LYS A 40 14.55 -12.48 -12.34
CA LYS A 40 13.75 -12.78 -11.14
C LYS A 40 12.60 -11.78 -10.98
N ALA A 41 12.83 -10.50 -11.25
CA ALA A 41 11.82 -9.46 -11.23
C ALA A 41 10.72 -9.73 -12.27
N ALA A 42 11.10 -10.02 -13.53
CA ALA A 42 10.16 -10.40 -14.58
C ALA A 42 9.30 -11.62 -14.20
N LYS A 43 9.93 -12.64 -13.59
CA LYS A 43 9.22 -13.82 -13.08
C LYS A 43 8.26 -13.46 -11.93
N LEU A 44 8.67 -12.59 -11.01
CA LEU A 44 7.79 -12.11 -9.93
C LEU A 44 6.57 -11.37 -10.50
N GLY A 45 6.78 -10.47 -11.46
CA GLY A 45 5.70 -9.78 -12.17
C GLY A 45 4.73 -10.74 -12.88
N ASP A 46 5.22 -11.88 -13.37
CA ASP A 46 4.37 -12.92 -13.94
C ASP A 46 3.40 -13.53 -12.90
N TYR A 47 3.91 -13.86 -11.72
CA TYR A 47 3.13 -14.48 -10.64
C TYR A 47 2.22 -13.50 -9.90
N ILE A 48 2.58 -12.21 -9.82
CA ILE A 48 1.75 -11.18 -9.19
C ILE A 48 0.39 -11.05 -9.89
N ARG A 49 0.23 -11.50 -11.14
CA ARG A 49 -1.07 -11.53 -11.84
C ARG A 49 -2.15 -12.33 -11.10
N TYR A 50 -1.81 -13.19 -10.14
CA TYR A 50 -2.81 -13.78 -9.23
C TYR A 50 -3.63 -12.73 -8.46
N ALA A 51 -3.02 -11.57 -8.19
CA ALA A 51 -3.66 -10.43 -7.56
C ALA A 51 -4.76 -9.77 -8.40
N PHE A 52 -4.80 -10.07 -9.70
CA PHE A 52 -5.78 -9.48 -10.61
C PHE A 52 -7.14 -10.14 -10.53
N PHE A 53 -7.27 -11.25 -9.80
CA PHE A 53 -8.46 -12.08 -9.79
C PHE A 53 -9.22 -11.97 -8.49
N ASP A 54 -10.55 -12.09 -8.59
CA ASP A 54 -11.42 -12.32 -7.46
C ASP A 54 -10.90 -13.47 -6.57
N LYS A 55 -11.14 -13.36 -5.26
CA LYS A 55 -10.67 -14.33 -4.26
C LYS A 55 -10.95 -15.78 -4.66
N TYR A 56 -12.16 -16.07 -5.14
CA TYR A 56 -12.57 -17.41 -5.54
C TYR A 56 -12.79 -17.51 -7.05
N PHE A 57 -12.13 -16.64 -7.82
CA PHE A 57 -12.27 -16.55 -9.27
C PHE A 57 -13.73 -16.42 -9.71
N LYS A 58 -14.58 -15.75 -8.91
CA LYS A 58 -15.92 -15.36 -9.34
C LYS A 58 -15.84 -14.35 -10.47
N LYS A 59 -16.84 -14.36 -11.34
CA LYS A 59 -16.96 -13.37 -12.40
C LYS A 59 -16.98 -11.96 -11.80
N ILE A 60 -16.22 -11.04 -12.38
CA ILE A 60 -16.22 -9.64 -11.97
C ILE A 60 -17.49 -8.95 -12.45
N GLY A 61 -18.07 -8.17 -11.54
CA GLY A 61 -19.13 -7.23 -11.84
C GLY A 61 -20.50 -7.69 -11.36
N ASN A 62 -21.12 -6.87 -10.51
CA ASN A 62 -22.43 -7.11 -9.91
C ASN A 62 -22.54 -8.47 -9.21
N CYS A 63 -21.44 -8.94 -8.61
CA CYS A 63 -21.33 -10.25 -8.00
C CYS A 63 -22.05 -10.28 -6.64
N VAL A 64 -23.32 -10.66 -6.65
CA VAL A 64 -24.18 -10.79 -5.46
C VAL A 64 -24.67 -12.22 -5.31
N GLY A 65 -24.60 -12.70 -4.07
CA GLY A 65 -24.96 -14.04 -3.63
C GLY A 65 -23.87 -15.06 -3.98
N PRO A 66 -23.31 -15.79 -2.99
CA PRO A 66 -22.20 -16.71 -3.22
C PRO A 66 -22.57 -17.87 -4.16
N SER A 67 -23.84 -18.27 -4.18
CA SER A 67 -24.36 -19.35 -5.02
C SER A 67 -24.90 -18.86 -6.37
N THR A 68 -25.27 -17.58 -6.49
CA THR A 68 -25.85 -16.98 -7.70
C THR A 68 -24.81 -16.32 -8.58
N CYS A 69 -23.82 -15.64 -7.99
CA CYS A 69 -22.70 -15.10 -8.73
C CYS A 69 -21.89 -16.25 -9.36
N PRO A 70 -21.79 -16.32 -10.70
CA PRO A 70 -21.15 -17.45 -11.37
C PRO A 70 -19.64 -17.46 -11.13
N GLY A 71 -19.05 -18.65 -11.21
CA GLY A 71 -17.60 -18.76 -11.38
C GLY A 71 -17.18 -18.14 -12.71
N GLY A 72 -16.02 -17.48 -12.71
CA GLY A 72 -15.43 -16.94 -13.92
C GLY A 72 -14.87 -18.03 -14.82
N TYR A 73 -14.94 -17.81 -16.13
CA TYR A 73 -14.25 -18.57 -17.16
C TYR A 73 -13.15 -17.73 -17.83
N GLY A 74 -11.92 -18.25 -17.84
CA GLY A 74 -10.77 -17.57 -18.45
C GLY A 74 -10.35 -16.34 -17.65
N LYS A 75 -10.58 -15.13 -18.21
CA LYS A 75 -10.16 -13.84 -17.61
C LYS A 75 -11.32 -12.99 -17.10
N ASP A 76 -12.56 -13.47 -17.16
CA ASP A 76 -13.71 -12.69 -16.67
C ASP A 76 -13.79 -12.64 -15.13
N GLY A 77 -13.00 -13.46 -14.43
CA GLY A 77 -12.75 -13.33 -12.99
C GLY A 77 -11.61 -12.38 -12.65
N ALA A 78 -11.02 -11.69 -13.64
CA ALA A 78 -9.94 -10.73 -13.43
C ALA A 78 -10.48 -9.29 -13.41
N HIS A 79 -10.30 -8.59 -12.29
CA HIS A 79 -10.54 -7.15 -12.16
C HIS A 79 -9.34 -6.32 -12.61
N TYR A 80 -8.16 -6.94 -12.83
CA TYR A 80 -6.93 -6.30 -13.35
C TYR A 80 -6.34 -5.20 -12.47
N LEU A 81 -6.75 -5.12 -11.22
CA LEU A 81 -6.13 -4.29 -10.17
C LEU A 81 -5.21 -5.15 -9.32
N LEU A 82 -4.27 -4.52 -8.60
CA LEU A 82 -3.54 -5.18 -7.53
C LEU A 82 -4.47 -5.29 -6.30
N GLY A 83 -5.02 -6.48 -6.07
CA GLY A 83 -5.82 -6.78 -4.87
C GLY A 83 -5.00 -6.69 -3.57
N TRP A 84 -5.62 -6.90 -2.41
CA TRP A 84 -4.91 -6.81 -1.14
C TRP A 84 -3.87 -7.93 -0.97
N TYR A 85 -4.22 -9.13 -1.42
CA TYR A 85 -3.35 -10.29 -1.39
C TYR A 85 -3.63 -11.26 -2.55
N PHE A 86 -2.73 -12.22 -2.69
CA PHE A 86 -3.07 -13.53 -3.22
C PHE A 86 -2.43 -14.57 -2.29
N ALA A 87 -3.00 -15.77 -2.26
CA ALA A 87 -2.52 -16.82 -1.36
C ALA A 87 -2.58 -18.18 -2.02
N TRP A 88 -1.78 -19.11 -1.52
CA TRP A 88 -1.76 -20.50 -1.95
C TRP A 88 -1.40 -21.42 -0.80
N GLY A 89 -1.78 -22.68 -0.93
CA GLY A 89 -1.47 -23.70 0.06
C GLY A 89 -1.67 -25.11 -0.45
N GLY A 90 -1.33 -26.08 0.38
CA GLY A 90 -1.45 -27.49 0.05
C GLY A 90 -1.28 -28.45 1.21
N ALA A 91 -1.71 -29.68 0.97
CA ALA A 91 -1.48 -30.81 1.85
C ALA A 91 0.01 -31.13 1.94
N LEU A 92 0.45 -31.55 3.13
CA LEU A 92 1.77 -32.19 3.31
C LEU A 92 1.72 -33.68 3.01
N ASP A 93 0.54 -34.28 3.20
CA ASP A 93 0.30 -35.67 2.88
C ASP A 93 0.31 -35.86 1.36
N THR A 94 1.10 -36.84 0.91
CA THR A 94 1.21 -37.22 -0.49
C THR A 94 0.18 -38.29 -0.88
N GLN A 95 -0.51 -38.92 0.09
CA GLN A 95 -1.53 -39.93 -0.17
C GLN A 95 -2.89 -39.32 -0.53
N ASN A 96 -3.28 -38.21 0.09
CA ASN A 96 -4.49 -37.44 -0.24
C ASN A 96 -4.17 -35.99 -0.62
N GLY A 97 -3.23 -35.83 -1.55
CA GLY A 97 -2.68 -34.53 -1.92
C GLY A 97 -3.72 -33.56 -2.51
N TRP A 98 -3.73 -32.32 -2.01
CA TRP A 98 -4.50 -31.22 -2.57
C TRP A 98 -3.71 -29.92 -2.50
N ALA A 99 -4.07 -28.96 -3.36
CA ALA A 99 -3.51 -27.61 -3.36
C ALA A 99 -4.60 -26.60 -3.73
N TRP A 100 -4.40 -25.34 -3.34
CA TRP A 100 -5.31 -24.25 -3.66
C TRP A 100 -4.54 -22.95 -3.94
N ARG A 101 -5.19 -22.05 -4.67
CA ARG A 101 -4.78 -20.67 -4.91
C ARG A 101 -6.02 -19.79 -4.81
N ILE A 102 -5.85 -18.56 -4.33
CA ILE A 102 -6.88 -17.52 -4.30
C ILE A 102 -6.26 -16.19 -4.71
N GLY A 103 -7.05 -15.35 -5.38
CA GLY A 103 -6.74 -13.93 -5.53
C GLY A 103 -7.31 -13.12 -4.36
N ASP A 104 -7.83 -11.94 -4.65
CA ASP A 104 -8.60 -11.15 -3.69
C ASP A 104 -9.68 -10.33 -4.40
N GLY A 105 -10.91 -10.36 -3.85
CA GLY A 105 -12.03 -9.61 -4.41
C GLY A 105 -11.98 -8.12 -4.13
N SER A 106 -11.10 -7.66 -3.24
CA SER A 106 -10.96 -6.25 -2.85
C SER A 106 -9.65 -5.65 -3.35
N ALA A 107 -9.70 -4.40 -3.81
CA ALA A 107 -8.54 -3.63 -4.23
C ALA A 107 -8.54 -2.25 -3.57
N HIS A 108 -7.37 -1.83 -3.10
CA HIS A 108 -7.16 -0.52 -2.47
C HIS A 108 -6.27 0.34 -3.37
N PHE A 109 -6.57 1.63 -3.54
CA PHE A 109 -5.80 2.51 -4.44
C PHE A 109 -4.31 2.58 -4.03
N GLY A 110 -4.03 2.58 -2.72
CA GLY A 110 -2.70 2.51 -2.10
C GLY A 110 -1.78 1.38 -2.61
N TYR A 111 -2.37 0.31 -3.14
CA TYR A 111 -1.64 -0.87 -3.62
C TYR A 111 -1.30 -0.79 -5.11
N GLN A 112 -1.97 0.07 -5.86
CA GLN A 112 -1.76 0.16 -7.30
C GLN A 112 -0.34 0.65 -7.59
N ASN A 113 0.21 0.20 -8.71
CA ASN A 113 1.57 0.52 -9.15
C ASN A 113 1.62 0.58 -10.69
N PRO A 114 1.11 1.67 -11.28
CA PRO A 114 1.10 1.87 -12.73
C PRO A 114 2.51 1.86 -13.33
N LEU A 115 3.53 2.34 -12.62
CA LEU A 115 4.90 2.28 -13.09
C LEU A 115 5.41 0.84 -13.23
N THR A 116 5.09 -0.05 -12.29
CA THR A 116 5.43 -1.47 -12.42
C THR A 116 4.73 -2.09 -13.63
N ALA A 117 3.45 -1.80 -13.83
CA ALA A 117 2.71 -2.28 -14.99
C ALA A 117 3.35 -1.77 -16.30
N TYR A 118 3.69 -0.48 -16.36
CA TYR A 118 4.40 0.13 -17.47
C TYR A 118 5.76 -0.55 -17.72
N ALA A 119 6.56 -0.78 -16.69
CA ALA A 119 7.87 -1.41 -16.81
C ALA A 119 7.78 -2.85 -17.35
N LEU A 120 6.87 -3.67 -16.81
CA LEU A 120 6.70 -5.07 -17.24
C LEU A 120 6.19 -5.20 -18.69
N VAL A 121 5.53 -4.16 -19.20
CA VAL A 121 5.09 -4.07 -20.61
C VAL A 121 6.22 -3.56 -21.51
N ASN A 122 6.84 -2.45 -21.13
CA ASN A 122 7.65 -1.64 -22.03
C ASN A 122 9.15 -1.91 -21.94
N GLU A 123 9.68 -2.37 -20.80
CA GLU A 123 11.11 -2.65 -20.62
C GLU A 123 11.43 -4.10 -20.99
N PRO A 124 12.13 -4.37 -22.12
CA PRO A 124 12.37 -5.74 -22.58
C PRO A 124 13.09 -6.62 -21.56
N SER A 125 13.97 -6.03 -20.74
CA SER A 125 14.69 -6.79 -19.70
C SER A 125 13.84 -7.18 -18.50
N LEU A 126 12.64 -6.60 -18.36
CA LEU A 126 11.67 -6.89 -17.30
C LEU A 126 10.43 -7.63 -17.81
N ARG A 127 10.31 -7.94 -19.10
CA ARG A 127 9.13 -8.62 -19.66
C ARG A 127 8.92 -10.01 -19.04
N PRO A 128 7.75 -10.27 -18.44
CA PRO A 128 7.38 -11.60 -17.99
C PRO A 128 7.31 -12.60 -19.15
N LYS A 129 7.53 -13.89 -18.87
CA LYS A 129 7.59 -14.95 -19.89
C LYS A 129 6.25 -15.64 -20.16
N GLY A 130 5.26 -15.50 -19.28
CA GLY A 130 3.94 -16.07 -19.45
C GLY A 130 3.27 -15.58 -20.73
N ALA A 131 2.62 -16.50 -21.45
CA ALA A 131 2.11 -16.26 -22.81
C ALA A 131 1.15 -15.06 -22.93
N THR A 132 0.40 -14.74 -21.87
CA THR A 132 -0.54 -13.60 -21.81
C THR A 132 -0.11 -12.53 -20.79
N ALA A 133 1.08 -12.64 -20.22
CA ALA A 133 1.46 -11.80 -19.09
C ALA A 133 1.62 -10.33 -19.49
N VAL A 134 2.26 -10.04 -20.62
CA VAL A 134 2.42 -8.67 -21.13
C VAL A 134 1.05 -8.04 -21.45
N SER A 135 0.13 -8.78 -22.10
CA SER A 135 -1.22 -8.28 -22.37
C SER A 135 -2.01 -8.03 -21.09
N ASP A 136 -1.89 -8.90 -20.08
CA ASP A 136 -2.56 -8.71 -18.80
C ASP A 136 -2.04 -7.49 -18.05
N TRP A 137 -0.73 -7.25 -18.06
CA TRP A 137 -0.13 -6.04 -17.46
C TRP A 137 -0.49 -4.77 -18.23
N GLN A 138 -0.66 -4.85 -19.56
CA GLN A 138 -1.14 -3.72 -20.35
C GLN A 138 -2.59 -3.34 -20.00
N ILE A 139 -3.47 -4.34 -19.83
CA ILE A 139 -4.84 -4.12 -19.33
C ILE A 139 -4.80 -3.56 -17.91
N SER A 140 -3.94 -4.12 -17.06
CA SER A 140 -3.80 -3.65 -15.68
C SER A 140 -3.29 -2.21 -15.58
N LEU A 141 -2.36 -1.78 -16.43
CA LEU A 141 -1.91 -0.39 -16.47
C LEU A 141 -3.08 0.56 -16.72
N ASP A 142 -3.86 0.30 -17.76
CA ASP A 142 -5.01 1.13 -18.13
C ASP A 142 -6.08 1.11 -17.03
N ARG A 143 -6.42 -0.09 -16.52
CA ARG A 143 -7.39 -0.28 -15.45
C ARG A 143 -6.98 0.42 -14.15
N GLN A 144 -5.70 0.43 -13.81
CA GLN A 144 -5.22 1.14 -12.64
C GLN A 144 -5.40 2.65 -12.79
N LEU A 145 -5.10 3.23 -13.96
CA LEU A 145 -5.34 4.67 -14.21
C LEU A 145 -6.83 5.02 -14.15
N GLU A 146 -7.70 4.19 -14.74
CA GLU A 146 -9.16 4.34 -14.60
C GLU A 146 -9.60 4.31 -13.13
N PHE A 147 -8.97 3.46 -12.31
CA PHE A 147 -9.30 3.33 -10.89
C PHE A 147 -8.92 4.58 -10.10
N TYR A 148 -7.76 5.18 -10.38
CA TYR A 148 -7.40 6.47 -9.78
C TYR A 148 -8.35 7.58 -10.22
N GLU A 149 -8.73 7.64 -11.50
CA GLU A 149 -9.70 8.61 -12.03
C GLU A 149 -11.06 8.49 -11.32
N TRP A 150 -11.53 7.26 -11.11
CA TRP A 150 -12.80 7.00 -10.44
C TRP A 150 -12.79 7.33 -8.94
N LEU A 151 -11.64 7.17 -8.27
CA LEU A 151 -11.49 7.40 -6.83
C LEU A 151 -11.07 8.81 -6.46
N GLN A 152 -10.71 9.65 -7.44
CA GLN A 152 -10.21 10.98 -7.14
C GLN A 152 -11.34 11.89 -6.65
N THR A 153 -11.24 12.33 -5.40
CA THR A 153 -12.18 13.23 -4.73
C THR A 153 -12.25 14.61 -5.40
N GLU A 154 -13.26 15.41 -5.04
CA GLU A 154 -13.34 16.79 -5.48
C GLU A 154 -12.11 17.61 -5.05
N GLU A 155 -11.62 17.39 -3.83
CA GLU A 155 -10.47 18.09 -3.28
C GLU A 155 -9.17 17.68 -3.99
N GLY A 156 -8.96 16.38 -4.21
CA GLY A 156 -7.85 15.86 -5.01
C GLY A 156 -7.17 14.59 -4.48
N ALA A 157 -7.44 14.20 -3.22
CA ALA A 157 -7.01 12.92 -2.66
C ALA A 157 -7.73 11.73 -3.32
N PHE A 158 -7.17 10.52 -3.14
CA PHE A 158 -7.75 9.29 -3.67
C PHE A 158 -8.48 8.49 -2.59
N ALA A 159 -9.75 8.18 -2.82
CA ALA A 159 -10.58 7.36 -1.94
C ALA A 159 -10.14 5.89 -1.90
N GLY A 160 -10.77 5.08 -1.03
CA GLY A 160 -10.26 3.77 -0.62
C GLY A 160 -10.07 2.77 -1.76
N GLY A 161 -11.17 2.30 -2.34
CA GLY A 161 -11.11 1.34 -3.42
C GLY A 161 -12.44 0.70 -3.78
N ALA A 162 -12.39 -0.57 -4.15
CA ALA A 162 -13.57 -1.33 -4.54
C ALA A 162 -13.48 -2.81 -4.16
N THR A 163 -14.64 -3.46 -4.06
CA THR A 163 -14.76 -4.90 -3.83
C THR A 163 -15.75 -5.58 -4.78
N ASN A 164 -15.40 -6.76 -5.26
CA ASN A 164 -16.28 -7.69 -5.94
C ASN A 164 -17.03 -8.61 -4.94
N SER A 165 -16.64 -8.61 -3.67
CA SER A 165 -17.21 -9.46 -2.63
C SER A 165 -17.60 -8.63 -1.41
N TRP A 166 -18.79 -8.03 -1.45
CA TRP A 166 -19.29 -7.23 -0.33
C TRP A 166 -19.30 -8.04 0.98
N ASN A 167 -18.81 -7.44 2.06
CA ASN A 167 -18.55 -8.09 3.37
C ASN A 167 -17.67 -9.37 3.31
N GLY A 168 -16.95 -9.59 2.22
CA GLY A 168 -16.16 -10.81 2.00
C GLY A 168 -16.98 -12.08 1.80
N ARG A 169 -18.28 -11.95 1.48
CA ARG A 169 -19.22 -13.08 1.34
C ARG A 169 -20.15 -12.94 0.13
N TYR A 170 -19.87 -11.99 -0.76
CA TYR A 170 -20.74 -11.64 -1.89
C TYR A 170 -22.14 -11.21 -1.44
N ASP A 171 -22.22 -10.48 -0.33
CA ASP A 171 -23.50 -9.96 0.19
C ASP A 171 -24.09 -8.90 -0.76
N THR A 172 -25.35 -8.50 -0.53
CA THR A 172 -25.94 -7.35 -1.24
C THR A 172 -25.37 -6.05 -0.66
N PRO A 173 -24.75 -5.18 -1.47
CA PRO A 173 -24.27 -3.88 -0.99
C PRO A 173 -25.44 -2.91 -0.73
N PRO A 174 -25.23 -1.87 0.09
CA PRO A 174 -26.12 -0.72 0.16
C PRO A 174 -26.50 -0.17 -1.23
N SER A 175 -27.77 0.22 -1.40
CA SER A 175 -28.31 0.66 -2.70
C SER A 175 -27.61 1.90 -3.28
N ASN A 176 -27.03 2.76 -2.45
CA ASN A 176 -26.26 3.92 -2.91
C ASN A 176 -24.92 3.55 -3.58
N LEU A 177 -24.43 2.31 -3.42
CA LEU A 177 -23.18 1.83 -4.02
C LEU A 177 -23.37 1.15 -5.38
N THR A 178 -24.61 0.95 -5.84
CA THR A 178 -24.90 0.22 -7.10
C THR A 178 -25.07 1.15 -8.30
N GLY A 179 -25.26 2.46 -8.07
CA GLY A 179 -25.45 3.45 -9.14
C GLY A 179 -24.16 3.87 -9.85
N ASN A 180 -23.01 3.78 -9.17
CA ASN A 180 -21.70 4.11 -9.72
C ASN A 180 -20.67 3.07 -9.28
N THR A 181 -20.61 1.97 -10.03
CA THR A 181 -19.67 0.85 -9.78
C THR A 181 -18.44 0.96 -10.67
N PHE A 182 -17.29 0.49 -10.19
CA PHE A 182 -16.08 0.34 -10.99
C PHE A 182 -16.05 -1.01 -11.69
N HIS A 183 -16.39 -1.07 -12.97
CA HIS A 183 -16.53 -2.34 -13.72
C HIS A 183 -17.45 -3.36 -13.00
N GLY A 184 -18.49 -2.86 -12.32
CA GLY A 184 -19.42 -3.64 -11.51
C GLY A 184 -18.91 -4.04 -10.11
N MET A 185 -17.70 -3.64 -9.71
CA MET A 185 -17.24 -3.71 -8.32
C MET A 185 -17.79 -2.54 -7.52
N TYR A 186 -18.11 -2.79 -6.24
CA TYR A 186 -18.72 -1.80 -5.36
C TYR A 186 -17.66 -0.95 -4.67
N TYR A 187 -17.91 0.35 -4.57
CA TYR A 187 -17.04 1.25 -3.81
C TYR A 187 -16.94 0.82 -2.36
N ASP A 188 -15.71 0.83 -1.85
CA ASP A 188 -15.38 0.56 -0.47
C ASP A 188 -14.40 1.64 -0.01
N TRP A 189 -14.81 2.45 0.96
CA TRP A 189 -13.99 3.55 1.48
C TRP A 189 -12.88 3.04 2.41
N GLU A 190 -13.03 1.83 2.96
CA GLU A 190 -12.12 1.19 3.90
C GLU A 190 -11.76 -0.25 3.51
N PRO A 191 -11.25 -0.53 2.29
CA PRO A 191 -11.03 -1.90 1.82
C PRO A 191 -10.30 -2.78 2.84
N VAL A 192 -10.87 -3.95 3.13
CA VAL A 192 -10.31 -5.07 3.92
C VAL A 192 -10.28 -4.89 5.43
N TYR A 193 -9.77 -3.78 5.98
CA TYR A 193 -9.66 -3.57 7.43
C TYR A 193 -10.37 -2.31 7.88
N HIS A 194 -11.19 -2.43 8.94
CA HIS A 194 -12.07 -1.37 9.45
C HIS A 194 -11.67 -0.90 10.87
N ASP A 195 -10.63 -1.52 11.46
CA ASP A 195 -10.11 -1.16 12.79
C ASP A 195 -8.57 -1.10 12.79
N PRO A 196 -7.97 0.07 12.53
CA PRO A 196 -8.64 1.26 11.98
C PRO A 196 -9.02 1.07 10.50
N PRO A 197 -9.93 1.89 9.95
CA PRO A 197 -10.26 1.91 8.53
C PRO A 197 -9.02 2.06 7.65
N SER A 198 -8.87 1.21 6.64
CA SER A 198 -7.62 1.05 5.89
C SER A 198 -7.17 2.30 5.13
N ASN A 199 -8.11 3.14 4.70
CA ASN A 199 -7.82 4.40 4.01
C ASN A 199 -7.85 5.64 4.91
N ARG A 200 -7.95 5.47 6.24
CA ARG A 200 -7.81 6.58 7.18
C ARG A 200 -6.38 7.10 7.25
N TRP A 201 -5.40 6.23 6.97
CA TRP A 201 -3.99 6.58 7.07
C TRP A 201 -3.51 7.33 5.82
N TYR A 202 -3.03 8.57 6.01
CA TYR A 202 -2.53 9.41 4.93
C TYR A 202 -1.43 8.75 4.10
N GLY A 203 -0.57 7.92 4.70
CA GLY A 203 0.57 7.30 4.03
C GLY A 203 0.24 6.48 2.77
N MET A 204 -1.01 6.02 2.62
CA MET A 204 -1.47 5.40 1.38
C MET A 204 -1.43 6.37 0.19
N GLN A 205 -1.64 7.66 0.42
CA GLN A 205 -1.60 8.71 -0.60
C GLN A 205 -0.20 8.83 -1.22
N PRO A 206 0.86 9.27 -0.50
CA PRO A 206 2.15 9.49 -1.11
C PRO A 206 2.81 8.18 -1.58
N TRP A 207 2.58 7.03 -0.94
CA TRP A 207 3.11 5.75 -1.44
C TRP A 207 2.58 5.38 -2.82
N SER A 208 1.30 5.61 -3.06
CA SER A 208 0.66 5.30 -4.33
C SER A 208 0.96 6.38 -5.38
N VAL A 209 0.91 7.66 -4.96
CA VAL A 209 1.11 8.80 -5.84
C VAL A 209 2.57 8.97 -6.26
N ASP A 210 3.55 8.57 -5.45
CA ASP A 210 4.94 8.47 -5.87
C ASP A 210 5.10 7.58 -7.13
N ARG A 211 4.36 6.46 -7.20
CA ARG A 211 4.38 5.56 -8.37
C ARG A 211 3.73 6.20 -9.59
N LEU A 212 2.65 6.98 -9.40
CA LEU A 212 2.03 7.78 -10.46
C LEU A 212 2.97 8.88 -10.95
N ALA A 213 3.62 9.61 -10.04
CA ALA A 213 4.56 10.67 -10.36
C ALA A 213 5.75 10.14 -11.16
N GLN A 214 6.29 8.98 -10.77
CA GLN A 214 7.35 8.33 -11.53
C GLN A 214 6.88 7.83 -12.90
N LEU A 215 5.65 7.30 -13.02
CA LEU A 215 5.06 6.98 -14.33
C LEU A 215 5.01 8.24 -15.20
N TYR A 216 4.45 9.34 -14.69
CA TYR A 216 4.39 10.61 -15.43
C TYR A 216 5.77 11.10 -15.84
N TYR A 217 6.75 11.02 -14.95
CA TYR A 217 8.13 11.39 -15.24
C TYR A 217 8.69 10.63 -16.45
N VAL A 218 8.55 9.30 -16.48
CA VAL A 218 9.14 8.47 -17.54
C VAL A 218 8.33 8.43 -18.83
N SER A 219 7.00 8.55 -18.77
CA SER A 219 6.13 8.40 -19.94
C SER A 219 5.61 9.73 -20.50
N GLY A 220 5.45 10.76 -19.66
CA GLY A 220 4.74 11.99 -20.02
C GLY A 220 3.23 11.80 -20.21
N ASP A 221 2.65 10.70 -19.72
CA ASP A 221 1.23 10.38 -19.87
C ASP A 221 0.31 11.49 -19.32
N SER A 222 -0.61 11.96 -20.15
CA SER A 222 -1.47 13.11 -19.84
C SER A 222 -2.57 12.79 -18.82
N ARG A 223 -3.08 11.55 -18.79
CA ARG A 223 -4.04 11.11 -17.77
C ARG A 223 -3.40 11.16 -16.39
N THR A 224 -2.20 10.58 -16.29
CA THR A 224 -1.38 10.60 -15.08
C THR A 224 -1.06 12.04 -14.67
N LYS A 225 -0.74 12.93 -15.62
CA LYS A 225 -0.56 14.35 -15.32
C LYS A 225 -1.80 14.98 -14.66
N ASN A 226 -2.98 14.78 -15.23
CA ASN A 226 -4.22 15.39 -14.71
C ASN A 226 -4.53 14.90 -13.29
N LEU A 227 -4.34 13.60 -13.03
CA LEU A 227 -4.46 13.02 -11.69
C LEU A 227 -3.49 13.69 -10.70
N LEU A 228 -2.23 13.84 -11.10
CA LEU A 228 -1.19 14.46 -10.28
C LEU A 228 -1.44 15.95 -10.05
N ASP A 229 -1.82 16.71 -11.08
CA ASP A 229 -2.08 18.16 -10.97
C ASP A 229 -3.09 18.44 -9.84
N LYS A 230 -4.15 17.64 -9.76
CA LYS A 230 -5.18 17.78 -8.74
C LYS A 230 -4.71 17.33 -7.36
N TRP A 231 -4.02 16.19 -7.27
CA TRP A 231 -3.48 15.71 -5.99
C TRP A 231 -2.40 16.63 -5.42
N VAL A 232 -1.50 17.14 -6.26
CA VAL A 232 -0.43 18.07 -5.88
C VAL A 232 -1.04 19.37 -5.37
N LYS A 233 -2.04 19.91 -6.06
CA LYS A 233 -2.76 21.11 -5.58
C LYS A 233 -3.36 20.88 -4.18
N TRP A 234 -4.01 19.73 -3.95
CA TRP A 234 -4.58 19.37 -2.65
C TRP A 234 -3.50 19.24 -1.58
N VAL A 235 -2.49 18.39 -1.79
CA VAL A 235 -1.50 18.09 -0.76
C VAL A 235 -0.71 19.35 -0.35
N LEU A 236 -0.38 20.22 -1.31
CA LEU A 236 0.32 21.47 -1.03
C LEU A 236 -0.51 22.43 -0.17
N SER A 237 -1.84 22.36 -0.22
CA SER A 237 -2.71 23.16 0.66
C SER A 237 -2.81 22.63 2.09
N GLU A 238 -2.46 21.36 2.30
CA GLU A 238 -2.52 20.69 3.61
C GLU A 238 -1.14 20.64 4.30
N ILE A 239 -0.06 21.01 3.60
CA ILE A 239 1.29 21.08 4.17
C ILE A 239 1.51 22.48 4.73
N THR A 240 1.94 22.55 5.99
CA THR A 240 2.33 23.81 6.63
C THR A 240 3.75 23.76 7.16
N PHE A 241 4.39 24.93 7.21
CA PHE A 241 5.76 25.08 7.70
C PHE A 241 5.83 26.18 8.76
N GLN A 242 6.61 25.94 9.82
CA GLN A 242 7.03 26.94 10.80
C GLN A 242 8.56 26.89 10.89
N GLY A 243 9.23 27.72 10.08
CA GLY A 243 10.66 27.55 9.81
C GLY A 243 10.92 26.21 9.12
N ASN A 244 11.77 25.37 9.71
CA ASN A 244 12.10 24.04 9.21
C ASN A 244 11.19 22.93 9.76
N GLN A 245 10.33 23.26 10.73
CA GLN A 245 9.29 22.34 11.19
C GLN A 245 8.19 22.26 10.14
N TYR A 246 7.80 21.04 9.80
CA TYR A 246 6.71 20.77 8.88
C TYR A 246 5.57 20.04 9.59
N SER A 247 4.38 20.19 9.05
CA SER A 247 3.19 19.47 9.46
C SER A 247 2.45 19.03 8.19
N ILE A 248 2.26 17.72 8.05
CA ILE A 248 1.60 17.08 6.90
C ILE A 248 0.36 16.31 7.39
N PRO A 249 -0.59 15.93 6.51
CA PRO A 249 -1.72 15.12 6.92
C PRO A 249 -1.31 13.79 7.56
N ALA A 250 -2.08 13.33 8.53
CA ALA A 250 -1.89 12.04 9.21
C ALA A 250 -3.14 11.16 9.07
N THR A 251 -4.29 11.73 9.39
CA THR A 251 -5.58 11.05 9.45
C THR A 251 -6.55 11.72 8.49
N LEU A 252 -7.18 10.89 7.67
CA LEU A 252 -8.17 11.27 6.67
C LEU A 252 -9.53 10.68 7.05
N GLU A 253 -10.57 11.47 6.89
CA GLU A 253 -11.97 11.04 6.96
C GLU A 253 -12.63 11.20 5.59
N TRP A 254 -13.56 10.31 5.29
CA TRP A 254 -14.21 10.20 3.99
C TRP A 254 -15.72 10.29 4.12
N ASP A 255 -16.37 10.97 3.18
CA ASP A 255 -17.83 11.04 3.08
C ASP A 255 -18.28 10.94 1.62
N GLY A 256 -19.49 10.42 1.40
CA GLY A 256 -20.07 10.27 0.07
C GLY A 256 -19.65 9.00 -0.69
N VAL A 257 -20.01 8.95 -1.97
CA VAL A 257 -19.76 7.81 -2.88
C VAL A 257 -19.37 8.35 -4.26
N PRO A 258 -18.55 7.64 -5.06
CA PRO A 258 -18.13 8.13 -6.38
C PRO A 258 -19.33 8.52 -7.27
N PRO A 259 -19.25 9.64 -8.00
CA PRO A 259 -18.09 10.52 -8.14
C PRO A 259 -18.00 11.63 -7.07
N ASN A 260 -18.94 11.66 -6.10
CA ASN A 260 -19.06 12.70 -5.08
C ASN A 260 -18.50 12.22 -3.74
N VAL A 261 -17.25 11.77 -3.74
CA VAL A 261 -16.51 11.45 -2.49
C VAL A 261 -15.74 12.68 -2.06
N HIS A 262 -15.80 13.00 -0.78
CA HIS A 262 -15.07 14.08 -0.14
C HIS A 262 -14.05 13.56 0.86
N VAL A 263 -12.91 14.25 0.96
CA VAL A 263 -11.90 14.00 1.99
C VAL A 263 -11.80 15.17 2.96
N ARG A 264 -11.53 14.86 4.24
CA ARG A 264 -11.13 15.85 5.24
C ARG A 264 -9.91 15.37 5.99
N VAL A 265 -8.90 16.22 6.11
CA VAL A 265 -7.76 16.00 7.02
C VAL A 265 -8.20 16.31 8.45
N THR A 266 -8.13 15.33 9.35
CA THR A 266 -8.56 15.47 10.75
C THR A 266 -7.41 15.46 11.75
N ALA A 267 -6.22 15.03 11.34
CA ALA A 267 -5.01 15.13 12.12
C ALA A 267 -3.80 15.35 11.20
N HIS A 268 -2.78 15.98 11.76
CA HIS A 268 -1.50 16.19 11.10
C HIS A 268 -0.36 15.54 11.90
N THR A 269 0.77 15.31 11.24
CA THR A 269 1.96 14.67 11.81
C THR A 269 3.22 15.29 11.24
N ASN A 270 4.33 15.02 11.91
CA ASN A 270 5.69 15.23 11.44
C ASN A 270 6.41 13.91 11.10
N ASP A 271 5.67 12.80 10.94
CA ASP A 271 6.20 11.47 10.60
C ASP A 271 7.14 11.52 9.39
N VAL A 272 8.39 11.08 9.62
CA VAL A 272 9.47 11.14 8.62
C VAL A 272 9.21 10.24 7.41
N GLY A 273 8.52 9.12 7.59
CA GLY A 273 8.29 8.16 6.50
C GLY A 273 7.32 8.70 5.45
N THR A 274 6.17 9.18 5.91
CA THR A 274 5.12 9.78 5.07
C THR A 274 5.55 11.12 4.48
N ALA A 275 6.26 11.96 5.24
CA ALA A 275 6.84 13.21 4.73
C ALA A 275 7.85 12.94 3.61
N SER A 276 8.70 11.93 3.78
CA SER A 276 9.66 11.51 2.76
C SER A 276 8.99 11.02 1.47
N ALA A 277 7.99 10.15 1.58
CA ALA A 277 7.26 9.67 0.40
C ALA A 277 6.55 10.84 -0.33
N THR A 278 6.00 11.80 0.43
CA THR A 278 5.37 13.00 -0.11
C THR A 278 6.37 13.86 -0.88
N ALA A 279 7.54 14.11 -0.29
CA ALA A 279 8.61 14.85 -0.94
C ALA A 279 9.08 14.18 -2.24
N ARG A 280 9.21 12.85 -2.26
CA ARG A 280 9.60 12.12 -3.47
C ARG A 280 8.56 12.20 -4.57
N ALA A 281 7.28 12.06 -4.24
CA ALA A 281 6.18 12.23 -5.20
C ALA A 281 6.18 13.64 -5.81
N LEU A 282 6.29 14.68 -4.98
CA LEU A 282 6.39 16.08 -5.41
C LEU A 282 7.63 16.32 -6.28
N ALA A 283 8.78 15.74 -5.93
CA ALA A 283 10.01 15.88 -6.70
C ALA A 283 9.89 15.29 -8.11
N TYR A 284 9.37 14.07 -8.26
CA TYR A 284 9.14 13.47 -9.58
C TYR A 284 8.13 14.26 -10.41
N TYR A 285 7.03 14.72 -9.79
CA TYR A 285 6.05 15.57 -10.45
C TYR A 285 6.68 16.87 -10.95
N ALA A 286 7.41 17.59 -10.08
CA ALA A 286 8.05 18.85 -10.40
C ALA A 286 9.12 18.70 -11.50
N ALA A 287 9.92 17.64 -11.45
CA ALA A 287 10.94 17.37 -12.46
C ALA A 287 10.36 17.17 -13.87
N LYS A 288 9.12 16.69 -13.97
CA LYS A 288 8.44 16.50 -15.26
C LYS A 288 7.59 17.69 -15.69
N SER A 289 6.86 18.29 -14.75
CA SER A 289 5.91 19.39 -15.02
C SER A 289 6.57 20.75 -15.10
N GLY A 290 7.73 20.94 -14.44
CA GLY A 290 8.34 22.24 -14.22
C GLY A 290 7.72 23.03 -13.06
N ASP A 291 6.87 22.41 -12.22
CA ASP A 291 6.25 23.08 -11.08
C ASP A 291 7.30 23.42 -10.01
N THR A 292 7.58 24.72 -9.88
CA THR A 292 8.59 25.23 -8.95
C THR A 292 8.14 25.18 -7.50
N ASN A 293 6.84 25.33 -7.22
CA ASN A 293 6.31 25.27 -5.85
C ASN A 293 6.42 23.84 -5.30
N ALA A 294 6.02 22.84 -6.09
CA ALA A 294 6.18 21.44 -5.74
C ALA A 294 7.66 21.07 -5.51
N LYS A 295 8.58 21.56 -6.34
CA LYS A 295 10.03 21.39 -6.11
C LYS A 295 10.46 21.98 -4.77
N THR A 296 10.10 23.24 -4.49
CA THR A 296 10.48 23.93 -3.25
C THR A 296 9.94 23.25 -2.01
N VAL A 297 8.67 22.84 -2.01
CA VAL A 297 8.06 22.15 -0.88
C VAL A 297 8.69 20.77 -0.67
N ALA A 298 8.98 20.02 -1.75
CA ALA A 298 9.72 18.76 -1.65
C ALA A 298 11.07 18.95 -0.95
N LYS A 299 11.83 19.98 -1.36
CA LYS A 299 13.12 20.30 -0.73
C LYS A 299 12.96 20.68 0.74
N GLN A 300 11.99 21.54 1.06
CA GLN A 300 11.79 22.01 2.43
C GLN A 300 11.40 20.88 3.40
N LEU A 301 10.61 19.89 2.93
CA LEU A 301 10.34 18.67 3.71
C LEU A 301 11.63 17.87 3.96
N LEU A 302 12.46 17.68 2.92
CA LEU A 302 13.71 16.92 3.02
C LEU A 302 14.74 17.60 3.94
N ASP A 303 14.92 18.91 3.79
CA ASP A 303 15.80 19.72 4.65
C ASP A 303 15.30 19.69 6.10
N GLY A 304 13.99 19.93 6.32
CA GLY A 304 13.39 19.90 7.65
C GLY A 304 13.55 18.55 8.35
N MET A 305 13.32 17.44 7.63
CA MET A 305 13.57 16.10 8.17
C MET A 305 15.03 15.89 8.57
N TRP A 306 15.95 16.29 7.70
CA TRP A 306 17.38 16.09 7.92
C TRP A 306 17.87 16.91 9.10
N GLU A 307 17.49 18.18 9.20
CA GLU A 307 17.97 19.07 10.26
C GLU A 307 17.36 18.75 11.63
N LEU A 308 16.09 18.33 11.67
CA LEU A 308 15.36 18.19 12.94
C LEU A 308 15.35 16.77 13.51
N TYR A 309 15.44 15.73 12.66
CA TYR A 309 15.13 14.35 13.06
C TYR A 309 16.28 13.37 12.87
N GLN A 310 17.51 13.84 12.68
CA GLN A 310 18.68 12.97 12.72
C GLN A 310 18.91 12.35 14.11
N THR A 311 19.31 11.09 14.10
CA THR A 311 19.61 10.26 15.27
C THR A 311 20.88 9.45 15.01
N ASP A 312 21.38 8.76 16.03
CA ASP A 312 22.54 7.85 15.90
C ASP A 312 22.31 6.65 14.95
N LYS A 313 21.06 6.33 14.63
CA LYS A 313 20.66 5.18 13.80
C LYS A 313 20.02 5.55 12.45
N GLY A 314 19.90 6.84 12.14
CA GLY A 314 19.22 7.32 10.93
C GLY A 314 18.35 8.55 11.21
N VAL A 315 17.20 8.66 10.56
CA VAL A 315 16.28 9.80 10.67
C VAL A 315 14.95 9.35 11.26
N SER A 316 14.55 9.85 12.42
CA SER A 316 13.30 9.48 13.10
C SER A 316 12.85 10.61 14.02
N ASN A 317 11.54 10.90 14.00
CA ASN A 317 10.89 11.71 15.01
C ASN A 317 10.37 10.84 16.17
N SER A 318 10.01 11.49 17.27
CA SER A 318 9.39 10.85 18.43
C SER A 318 7.89 10.68 18.21
N GLU A 319 7.33 9.59 18.68
CA GLU A 319 5.92 9.25 18.53
C GLU A 319 5.34 8.64 19.82
N VAL A 320 4.14 9.12 20.17
CA VAL A 320 3.38 8.64 21.32
C VAL A 320 2.58 7.41 20.88
N ALA A 321 2.83 6.27 21.52
CA ALA A 321 2.15 5.02 21.23
C ALA A 321 0.88 4.88 22.09
N ASP A 322 -0.08 5.77 21.85
CA ASP A 322 -1.37 5.86 22.57
C ASP A 322 -2.24 4.59 22.47
N THR A 323 -2.10 3.83 21.39
CA THR A 323 -2.76 2.54 21.17
C THR A 323 -2.16 1.38 21.97
N TYR A 324 -1.07 1.58 22.72
CA TYR A 324 -0.42 0.47 23.43
C TYR A 324 -1.20 -0.01 24.67
N ASN A 325 -2.27 0.69 25.05
CA ASN A 325 -3.29 0.11 25.93
C ASN A 325 -3.87 -1.21 25.36
N GLN A 326 -3.86 -1.41 24.04
CA GLN A 326 -4.32 -2.62 23.38
C GLN A 326 -3.46 -3.86 23.65
N PHE A 327 -2.32 -3.75 24.34
CA PHE A 327 -1.62 -4.94 24.84
C PHE A 327 -2.50 -5.78 25.78
N GLN A 328 -3.48 -5.16 26.44
CA GLN A 328 -4.49 -5.86 27.26
C GLN A 328 -5.76 -6.22 26.48
N HIS A 329 -5.86 -5.88 25.20
CA HIS A 329 -7.06 -6.15 24.40
C HIS A 329 -7.35 -7.64 24.33
N GLU A 330 -8.63 -7.99 24.49
CA GLU A 330 -9.08 -9.37 24.40
C GLU A 330 -8.86 -9.93 22.99
N VAL A 331 -8.43 -11.19 22.93
CA VAL A 331 -8.26 -11.92 21.68
C VAL A 331 -9.26 -13.07 21.69
N TYR A 332 -10.13 -13.11 20.69
CA TYR A 332 -11.09 -14.19 20.56
C TYR A 332 -10.40 -15.54 20.37
N VAL A 333 -10.67 -16.47 21.29
CA VAL A 333 -10.34 -17.88 21.18
C VAL A 333 -11.65 -18.66 21.37
N PRO A 334 -12.01 -19.59 20.47
CA PRO A 334 -13.26 -20.34 20.61
C PRO A 334 -13.32 -21.09 21.95
N PRO A 335 -14.48 -21.11 22.66
CA PRO A 335 -14.62 -21.88 23.89
C PRO A 335 -14.27 -23.36 23.68
N GLY A 336 -13.47 -23.92 24.59
CA GLY A 336 -13.00 -25.32 24.52
C GLY A 336 -11.81 -25.54 23.58
N TRP A 337 -11.38 -24.54 22.82
CA TRP A 337 -10.15 -24.63 22.04
C TRP A 337 -8.93 -24.48 22.94
N TYR A 338 -7.94 -25.35 22.74
CA TYR A 338 -6.68 -25.35 23.48
C TYR A 338 -5.50 -25.52 22.52
N GLY A 339 -4.46 -24.72 22.72
CA GLY A 339 -3.20 -24.83 22.02
C GLY A 339 -2.08 -24.20 22.83
N GLN A 340 -0.85 -24.34 22.35
CA GLN A 340 0.32 -23.82 23.03
C GLN A 340 1.34 -23.31 22.01
N TYR A 341 1.89 -22.12 22.27
CA TYR A 341 3.06 -21.65 21.53
C TYR A 341 4.32 -22.46 21.89
N PRO A 342 5.35 -22.49 21.03
CA PRO A 342 6.60 -23.20 21.32
C PRO A 342 7.29 -22.78 22.62
N ASN A 343 7.07 -21.53 23.10
CA ASN A 343 7.62 -21.03 24.35
C ASN A 343 6.78 -21.37 25.58
N GLY A 344 5.66 -22.09 25.41
CA GLY A 344 4.81 -22.57 26.49
C GLY A 344 3.55 -21.73 26.76
N ASP A 345 3.38 -20.57 26.13
CA ASP A 345 2.19 -19.73 26.32
C ASP A 345 0.93 -20.48 25.85
N VAL A 346 -0.06 -20.58 26.74
CA VAL A 346 -1.31 -21.27 26.46
C VAL A 346 -2.23 -20.37 25.66
N ILE A 347 -2.84 -20.94 24.63
CA ILE A 347 -3.85 -20.30 23.81
C ILE A 347 -5.19 -20.96 24.16
N GLN A 348 -5.98 -20.29 24.99
CA GLN A 348 -7.34 -20.69 25.39
C GLN A 348 -8.14 -19.44 25.82
N ALA A 349 -9.47 -19.53 25.84
CA ALA A 349 -10.29 -18.44 26.38
C ALA A 349 -10.31 -18.43 27.92
N PRO A 350 -10.35 -17.26 28.59
CA PRO A 350 -10.17 -15.92 28.02
C PRO A 350 -8.69 -15.63 27.70
N ALA A 351 -8.44 -14.81 26.67
CA ALA A 351 -7.10 -14.45 26.22
C ALA A 351 -6.99 -12.95 25.95
N THR A 352 -5.79 -12.40 26.18
CA THR A 352 -5.43 -11.02 25.80
C THR A 352 -4.20 -11.02 24.89
N PHE A 353 -3.95 -9.91 24.19
CA PHE A 353 -2.79 -9.79 23.31
C PHE A 353 -1.48 -10.14 24.02
N ILE A 354 -1.24 -9.58 25.21
CA ILE A 354 -0.06 -9.86 26.03
C ILE A 354 -0.10 -11.24 26.69
N GLY A 355 -1.29 -11.73 27.06
CA GLY A 355 -1.46 -13.06 27.67
C GLY A 355 -1.02 -14.19 26.74
N LEU A 356 -1.25 -14.02 25.43
CA LEU A 356 -0.81 -14.96 24.40
C LEU A 356 0.65 -14.77 23.96
N ARG A 357 1.35 -13.73 24.43
CA ARG A 357 2.67 -13.31 23.93
C ARG A 357 3.59 -12.88 25.08
N SER A 358 3.76 -13.76 26.06
CA SER A 358 4.43 -13.44 27.33
C SER A 358 5.90 -13.04 27.14
N TRP A 359 6.51 -13.40 26.00
CA TRP A 359 7.86 -12.98 25.64
C TRP A 359 8.04 -11.46 25.54
N TYR A 360 6.98 -10.69 25.24
CA TYR A 360 7.08 -9.21 25.26
C TYR A 360 7.50 -8.67 26.62
N LYS A 361 7.21 -9.39 27.72
CA LYS A 361 7.62 -8.99 29.07
C LYS A 361 9.14 -9.01 29.30
N LYS A 362 9.89 -9.62 28.38
CA LYS A 362 11.36 -9.65 28.39
C LYS A 362 11.97 -8.54 27.52
N ASP A 363 11.16 -7.77 26.80
CA ASP A 363 11.65 -6.65 26.01
C ASP A 363 12.19 -5.55 26.93
N ALA A 364 13.32 -4.94 26.56
CA ALA A 364 13.92 -3.86 27.34
C ALA A 364 12.99 -2.64 27.47
N ALA A 365 12.07 -2.44 26.53
CA ALA A 365 11.06 -1.39 26.58
C ALA A 365 9.79 -1.78 27.34
N TRP A 366 9.62 -3.05 27.76
CA TRP A 366 8.43 -3.51 28.48
C TRP A 366 8.07 -2.65 29.70
N PRO A 367 9.02 -2.21 30.56
CA PRO A 367 8.68 -1.37 31.71
C PRO A 367 7.93 -0.07 31.34
N LYS A 368 8.18 0.51 30.16
CA LYS A 368 7.43 1.69 29.68
C LYS A 368 5.98 1.33 29.34
N VAL A 369 5.79 0.21 28.65
CA VAL A 369 4.47 -0.29 28.27
C VAL A 369 3.67 -0.71 29.50
N GLU A 370 4.29 -1.45 30.42
CA GLU A 370 3.67 -1.88 31.67
C GLU A 370 3.24 -0.70 32.55
N ALA A 371 4.06 0.35 32.64
CA ALA A 371 3.68 1.57 33.35
C ALA A 371 2.42 2.21 32.75
N HIS A 372 2.30 2.27 31.42
CA HIS A 372 1.09 2.76 30.75
C HIS A 372 -0.13 1.87 31.02
N LEU A 373 0.04 0.54 30.94
CA LEU A 373 -1.01 -0.43 31.25
C LEU A 373 -1.49 -0.35 32.71
N ASN A 374 -0.64 0.15 33.62
CA ASN A 374 -0.97 0.37 35.02
C ASN A 374 -1.55 1.78 35.29
N GLY A 375 -2.04 2.47 34.26
CA GLY A 375 -2.68 3.79 34.36
C GLY A 375 -1.75 4.99 34.17
N GLY A 376 -0.48 4.75 33.79
CA GLY A 376 0.46 5.78 33.40
C GLY A 376 0.17 6.40 32.02
N PRO A 377 0.86 7.49 31.64
CA PRO A 377 0.74 8.09 30.33
C PRO A 377 1.17 7.13 29.21
N ALA A 378 0.68 7.37 27.99
CA ALA A 378 1.08 6.62 26.81
C ALA A 378 2.61 6.69 26.62
N PRO A 379 3.27 5.57 26.31
CA PRO A 379 4.72 5.54 26.18
C PRO A 379 5.15 6.21 24.87
N GLU A 380 6.31 6.87 24.92
CA GLU A 380 6.91 7.52 23.78
C GLU A 380 8.12 6.72 23.25
N PHE A 381 8.21 6.63 21.93
CA PHE A 381 9.23 5.89 21.20
C PHE A 381 9.81 6.69 20.04
N THR A 382 11.05 6.37 19.68
CA THR A 382 11.70 6.84 18.46
C THR A 382 12.05 5.61 17.64
N PHE A 383 11.22 5.29 16.64
CA PHE A 383 11.37 4.04 15.87
C PHE A 383 12.16 4.22 14.58
N HIS A 384 13.19 3.40 14.40
CA HIS A 384 13.91 3.28 13.13
C HIS A 384 13.27 2.21 12.24
N ARG A 385 12.05 2.47 11.76
CA ARG A 385 11.36 1.55 10.83
C ARG A 385 12.16 1.45 9.54
N PHE A 386 12.54 0.23 9.15
CA PHE A 386 13.37 0.00 7.96
C PHE A 386 12.83 0.69 6.70
N TRP A 387 11.52 0.59 6.45
CA TRP A 387 10.91 1.22 5.28
C TRP A 387 11.00 2.75 5.32
N ALA A 388 10.85 3.37 6.49
CA ALA A 388 10.94 4.82 6.63
C ALA A 388 12.38 5.30 6.43
N GLN A 389 13.36 4.57 6.98
CA GLN A 389 14.78 4.86 6.74
C GLN A 389 15.13 4.74 5.25
N ALA A 390 14.65 3.69 4.59
CA ALA A 390 14.84 3.49 3.16
C ALA A 390 14.18 4.61 2.34
N ASP A 391 12.95 5.00 2.67
CA ASP A 391 12.25 6.08 1.98
C ASP A 391 12.98 7.42 2.13
N VAL A 392 13.45 7.76 3.33
CA VAL A 392 14.27 8.98 3.56
C VAL A 392 15.51 8.97 2.68
N ALA A 393 16.28 7.87 2.70
CA ALA A 393 17.48 7.75 1.88
C ALA A 393 17.18 7.85 0.38
N LEU A 394 16.13 7.16 -0.09
CA LEU A 394 15.71 7.20 -1.49
C LEU A 394 15.23 8.59 -1.90
N SER A 395 14.51 9.30 -1.04
CA SER A 395 13.94 10.60 -1.38
C SER A 395 15.01 11.68 -1.45
N GLN A 396 15.98 11.65 -0.52
CA GLN A 396 17.16 12.51 -0.59
C GLN A 396 17.97 12.24 -1.86
N GLY A 397 18.28 10.96 -2.15
CA GLY A 397 19.00 10.57 -3.35
C GLY A 397 18.27 10.95 -4.64
N THR A 398 16.96 10.69 -4.72
CA THR A 398 16.12 11.05 -5.86
C THR A 398 16.10 12.56 -6.10
N TYR A 399 15.95 13.38 -5.05
CA TYR A 399 15.94 14.83 -5.21
C TYR A 399 17.26 15.31 -5.83
N GLY A 400 18.40 14.85 -5.29
CA GLY A 400 19.71 15.18 -5.85
C GLY A 400 19.91 14.70 -7.28
N MET A 401 19.38 13.52 -7.64
CA MET A 401 19.45 13.03 -9.02
C MET A 401 18.57 13.81 -10.00
N LEU A 402 17.41 14.30 -9.56
CA LEU A 402 16.47 15.03 -10.41
C LEU A 402 16.88 16.49 -10.61
N PHE A 403 17.51 17.11 -9.62
CA PHE A 403 17.76 18.54 -9.60
C PHE A 403 19.23 18.96 -9.46
N ASN A 404 20.16 18.02 -9.24
CA ASN A 404 21.59 18.28 -8.97
C ASN A 404 21.82 19.23 -7.78
N GLU A 405 21.02 19.06 -6.72
CA GLU A 405 21.03 19.78 -5.44
C GLU A 405 21.02 18.77 -4.29
#